data_AF-A0A5J4Y454-F1
#
_entry.id   AF-A0A5J4Y454-F1
#
_cell.length_a   1.000
_cell.length_b   1.000
_cell.length_c   1.000
_cell.angle_alpha   90.00
_cell.angle_beta   90.00
_cell.angle_gamma   90.00
#
_symmetry.space_group_name_H-M   'P 1'
#
loop_
_entity.id
_entity.type
_entity.pdbx_description
1 polymer ?
#
loop_
_entity_poly.entity_id
_entity_poly.type
_entity_poly.pdbx_seq_one_letter_code
_entity_poly.pdbx_strand_id
1 'polypeptide(L)'
;MVNNTSFAHTGEALYQGDKDAVFQILDWLFKEQQRQPGLLHKRAFVGYYLGTIDLPSDVAQYQDVQQLYQEVQSYQQHFVELHRATTAATPTGEDPAALKVKLVQLDSQKQQLQDKLLKIRGKVQNVANLPALQKVCEGLRVEGEEQAALQQQLEQQQAQLAAADEQHAADLVQLAALRLTALDGTPDKLLKQVQEEVGRLQNAVTDALPQERQRRQQRLQAIQHALEGSTNAEAVGPLHQRAQQLQADIQAIMTARAAATSRASTGDSNEKLQLQLRQAQQMAAAVARKKDDMLIKLKRLTDKQARLEAASEGSRAGPDEAALQAKQADIQAKLPAYLAAKAELAGIEAQVLSVAQAQDQDTISMSGAGSVMGSTTAGAHAAIKQQKAQLASLIARLRTQRQACQDLEMQQAEQKAKWSSAVDGVDTRAMQLQQELAMSNQQLRVEEEKLQQLTEATAALQQRAALVSNPPEAASMQARLESELQTLQTQATALRAQQGAFTSIKGRGAAQVEMLNGLQSFLSLKLDMHHDMAKEARTSDATQRSVSGGAGGSTPRHYGLSETNVMTL
;
A
#
# COMPACT_ATOMS: atom_id res chain seq x y z
N MET A 1 -28.02 20.52 -45.70
CA MET A 1 -27.89 21.93 -46.13
C MET A 1 -27.67 22.77 -44.88
N VAL A 2 -26.45 22.85 -44.39
CA VAL A 2 -26.10 23.58 -43.17
C VAL A 2 -24.96 24.53 -43.53
N ASN A 3 -25.16 25.82 -43.26
CA ASN A 3 -24.15 26.87 -43.09
C ASN A 3 -23.35 27.35 -44.31
N ASN A 4 -24.01 27.93 -45.32
CA ASN A 4 -23.33 28.85 -46.27
C ASN A 4 -23.63 30.33 -45.99
N THR A 5 -24.69 30.65 -45.24
CA THR A 5 -25.09 32.03 -44.88
C THR A 5 -24.34 32.59 -43.66
N SER A 6 -23.86 31.74 -42.75
CA SER A 6 -23.09 32.17 -41.57
C SER A 6 -21.68 32.68 -41.94
N PHE A 7 -21.01 32.04 -42.90
CA PHE A 7 -19.65 32.45 -43.33
C PHE A 7 -19.64 33.82 -44.04
N ALA A 8 -20.61 34.08 -44.92
CA ALA A 8 -20.72 35.38 -45.60
C ALA A 8 -20.91 36.52 -44.59
N HIS A 9 -21.73 36.28 -43.56
CA HIS A 9 -22.01 37.27 -42.52
C HIS A 9 -20.78 37.55 -41.64
N THR A 10 -19.93 36.55 -41.38
CA THR A 10 -18.70 36.72 -40.60
C THR A 10 -17.62 37.53 -41.32
N GLY A 11 -17.48 37.39 -42.65
CA GLY A 11 -16.51 38.17 -43.42
C GLY A 11 -16.88 39.65 -43.51
N GLU A 12 -18.16 39.94 -43.67
CA GLU A 12 -18.69 41.30 -43.67
C GLU A 12 -18.64 41.95 -42.28
N ALA A 13 -18.95 41.19 -41.21
CA ALA A 13 -18.80 41.63 -39.82
C ALA A 13 -17.33 41.92 -39.44
N LEU A 14 -16.37 41.15 -39.97
CA LEU A 14 -14.95 41.40 -39.77
C LEU A 14 -14.48 42.67 -40.47
N TYR A 15 -14.97 42.91 -41.71
CA TYR A 15 -14.68 44.11 -42.48
C TYR A 15 -15.25 45.38 -41.83
N GLN A 16 -16.42 45.27 -41.20
CA GLN A 16 -17.06 46.36 -40.46
C GLN A 16 -16.47 46.56 -39.04
N GLY A 17 -15.58 45.67 -38.58
CA GLY A 17 -14.94 45.76 -37.27
C GLY A 17 -15.87 45.43 -36.10
N ASP A 18 -16.85 44.55 -36.32
CA ASP A 18 -17.80 44.16 -35.27
C ASP A 18 -17.09 43.46 -34.10
N LYS A 19 -17.33 43.97 -32.89
CA LYS A 19 -16.61 43.56 -31.67
C LYS A 19 -16.87 42.10 -31.34
N ASP A 20 -18.09 41.63 -31.50
CA ASP A 20 -18.48 40.28 -31.12
C ASP A 20 -17.81 39.23 -32.01
N ALA A 21 -17.67 39.51 -33.31
CA ALA A 21 -16.96 38.64 -34.24
C ALA A 21 -15.45 38.63 -33.95
N VAL A 22 -14.83 39.80 -33.72
CA VAL A 22 -13.38 39.90 -33.45
C VAL A 22 -13.02 39.26 -32.11
N PHE A 23 -13.81 39.48 -31.05
CA PHE A 23 -13.53 38.87 -29.74
C PHE A 23 -13.67 37.36 -29.74
N GLN A 24 -14.61 36.78 -30.49
CA GLN A 24 -14.71 35.33 -30.63
C GLN A 24 -13.48 34.72 -31.32
N ILE A 25 -12.92 35.39 -32.31
CA ILE A 25 -11.70 34.95 -33.00
C ILE A 25 -10.48 35.07 -32.09
N LEU A 26 -10.35 36.18 -31.36
CA LEU A 26 -9.25 36.38 -30.40
C LEU A 26 -9.31 35.38 -29.24
N ASP A 27 -10.51 35.12 -28.71
CA ASP A 27 -10.74 34.12 -27.68
C ASP A 27 -10.34 32.71 -28.17
N TRP A 28 -10.69 32.36 -29.41
CA TRP A 28 -10.22 31.13 -30.03
C TRP A 28 -8.69 31.08 -30.16
N LEU A 29 -8.08 32.16 -30.65
CA LEU A 29 -6.63 32.23 -30.90
C LEU A 29 -5.83 32.08 -29.60
N PHE A 30 -6.25 32.75 -28.53
CA PHE A 30 -5.59 32.64 -27.22
C PHE A 30 -5.84 31.30 -26.53
N LYS A 31 -7.06 30.75 -26.59
CA LYS A 31 -7.37 29.42 -26.04
C LYS A 31 -6.57 28.32 -26.76
N GLU A 32 -6.45 28.40 -28.07
CA GLU A 32 -5.69 27.43 -28.85
C GLU A 32 -4.18 27.53 -28.56
N GLN A 33 -3.66 28.75 -28.35
CA GLN A 33 -2.27 28.97 -27.93
C GLN A 33 -1.97 28.41 -26.53
N GLN A 34 -2.92 28.49 -25.58
CA GLN A 34 -2.78 27.89 -24.25
C GLN A 34 -2.89 26.36 -24.30
N ARG A 35 -3.79 25.82 -25.12
CA ARG A 35 -4.01 24.38 -25.27
C ARG A 35 -2.83 23.68 -25.94
N GLN A 36 -2.25 24.29 -26.97
CA GLN A 36 -1.09 23.77 -27.68
C GLN A 36 -0.09 24.88 -28.00
N PRO A 37 0.90 25.14 -27.13
CA PRO A 37 1.90 26.16 -27.37
C PRO A 37 2.71 25.83 -28.63
N GLY A 38 2.77 26.80 -29.56
CA GLY A 38 3.51 26.68 -30.81
C GLY A 38 2.74 26.11 -32.01
N LEU A 39 1.48 25.67 -31.87
CA LEU A 39 0.69 25.18 -33.01
C LEU A 39 0.43 26.27 -34.05
N LEU A 40 0.00 27.46 -33.62
CA LEU A 40 -0.23 28.60 -34.53
C LEU A 40 1.06 29.03 -35.22
N HIS A 41 2.19 28.99 -34.51
CA HIS A 41 3.50 29.29 -35.07
C HIS A 41 3.89 28.27 -36.13
N LYS A 42 3.67 26.97 -35.87
CA LYS A 42 3.86 25.89 -36.85
C LYS A 42 2.97 26.08 -38.08
N ARG A 43 1.68 26.44 -37.89
CA ARG A 43 0.75 26.69 -39.00
C ARG A 43 1.15 27.89 -39.85
N ALA A 44 1.56 28.99 -39.21
CA ALA A 44 2.05 30.17 -39.92
C ALA A 44 3.35 29.86 -40.71
N PHE A 45 4.27 29.12 -40.09
CA PHE A 45 5.51 28.68 -40.72
C PHE A 45 5.24 27.79 -41.94
N VAL A 46 4.45 26.72 -41.78
CA VAL A 46 4.13 25.79 -42.86
C VAL A 46 3.30 26.46 -43.95
N GLY A 47 2.35 27.33 -43.58
CA GLY A 47 1.50 28.07 -44.52
C GLY A 47 2.29 29.00 -45.44
N TYR A 48 3.40 29.58 -44.97
CA TYR A 48 4.27 30.41 -45.80
C TYR A 48 4.98 29.59 -46.89
N TYR A 49 5.50 28.39 -46.56
CA TYR A 49 6.26 27.56 -47.50
C TYR A 49 5.40 26.66 -48.39
N LEU A 50 4.17 26.35 -47.97
CA LEU A 50 3.21 25.54 -48.73
C LEU A 50 2.09 26.37 -49.38
N GLY A 51 2.26 27.68 -49.47
CA GLY A 51 1.31 28.55 -50.16
C GLY A 51 1.12 28.12 -51.62
N THR A 52 -0.13 28.09 -52.09
CA THR A 52 -0.44 27.84 -53.49
C THR A 52 -0.05 29.05 -54.32
N ILE A 53 0.80 28.84 -55.33
CA ILE A 53 1.08 29.86 -56.33
C ILE A 53 -0.03 29.74 -57.38
N ASP A 54 -0.96 30.70 -57.39
CA ASP A 54 -2.05 30.74 -58.37
C ASP A 54 -1.51 31.29 -59.69
N LEU A 55 -1.24 30.39 -60.66
CA LEU A 55 -0.81 30.79 -61.99
C LEU A 55 -2.02 31.08 -62.89
N PRO A 56 -2.08 32.25 -63.55
CA PRO A 56 -3.08 32.52 -64.58
C PRO A 56 -3.02 31.50 -65.71
N SER A 57 -4.18 31.12 -66.25
CA SER A 57 -4.34 30.10 -67.30
C SER A 57 -3.53 30.36 -68.57
N ASP A 58 -3.19 31.62 -68.83
CA ASP A 58 -2.43 32.05 -70.00
C ASP A 58 -0.92 31.79 -69.85
N VAL A 59 -0.43 31.79 -68.60
CA VAL A 59 0.98 31.54 -68.26
C VAL A 59 1.22 30.07 -67.92
N ALA A 60 0.19 29.39 -67.41
CA ALA A 60 0.23 27.96 -67.07
C ALA A 60 0.37 27.03 -68.31
N GLN A 61 0.20 27.54 -69.53
CA GLN A 61 0.33 26.77 -70.77
C GLN A 61 1.77 26.67 -71.29
N TYR A 62 2.67 27.57 -70.85
CA TYR A 62 4.07 27.52 -71.27
C TYR A 62 4.78 26.32 -70.65
N GLN A 63 5.46 25.53 -71.48
CA GLN A 63 6.11 24.29 -71.07
C GLN A 63 7.19 24.48 -70.00
N ASP A 64 7.99 25.55 -70.09
CA ASP A 64 9.03 25.89 -69.11
C ASP A 64 8.43 26.24 -67.74
N VAL A 65 7.29 26.91 -67.73
CA VAL A 65 6.56 27.28 -66.51
C VAL A 65 5.95 26.05 -65.85
N GLN A 66 5.45 25.09 -66.63
CA GLN A 66 4.96 23.82 -66.12
C GLN A 66 6.07 22.98 -65.48
N GLN A 67 7.26 22.93 -66.10
CA GLN A 67 8.42 22.24 -65.54
C GLN A 67 8.86 22.85 -64.20
N LEU A 68 8.97 24.19 -64.14
CA LEU A 68 9.32 24.89 -62.91
C LEU A 68 8.26 24.71 -61.82
N TYR A 69 6.97 24.69 -62.19
CA TYR A 69 5.89 24.44 -61.24
C TYR A 69 5.94 23.02 -60.66
N GLN A 70 6.24 22.01 -61.49
CA GLN A 70 6.45 20.62 -61.03
C GLN A 70 7.68 20.52 -60.11
N GLU A 71 8.77 21.22 -60.43
CA GLU A 71 9.96 21.28 -59.58
C GLU A 71 9.66 21.91 -58.22
N VAL A 72 8.94 23.03 -58.19
CA VAL A 72 8.50 23.68 -56.93
C VAL A 72 7.59 22.75 -56.11
N GLN A 73 6.63 22.07 -56.74
CA GLN A 73 5.80 21.08 -56.06
C GLN A 73 6.62 19.93 -55.49
N SER A 74 7.63 19.47 -56.21
CA SER A 74 8.53 18.42 -55.71
C SER A 74 9.30 18.91 -54.47
N TYR A 75 9.82 20.13 -54.47
CA TYR A 75 10.52 20.71 -53.32
C TYR A 75 9.59 20.93 -52.12
N GLN A 76 8.34 21.32 -52.36
CA GLN A 76 7.31 21.42 -51.32
C GLN A 76 7.03 20.05 -50.66
N GLN A 77 6.97 18.97 -51.44
CA GLN A 77 6.82 17.61 -50.91
C GLN A 77 8.04 17.18 -50.08
N HIS A 78 9.25 17.41 -50.58
CA HIS A 78 10.49 17.13 -49.83
C HIS A 78 10.56 17.93 -48.52
N PHE A 79 10.12 19.20 -48.53
CA PHE A 79 10.03 20.02 -47.33
C PHE A 79 9.06 19.43 -46.29
N VAL A 80 7.88 18.94 -46.72
CA VAL A 80 6.92 18.30 -45.82
C VAL A 80 7.53 17.06 -45.16
N GLU A 81 8.22 16.22 -45.91
CA GLU A 81 8.87 15.01 -45.39
C GLU A 81 9.98 15.34 -44.40
N LEU A 82 10.87 16.28 -44.73
CA LEU A 82 11.95 16.73 -43.84
C LEU A 82 11.41 17.41 -42.58
N HIS A 83 10.40 18.28 -42.71
CA HIS A 83 9.79 18.95 -41.58
C HIS A 83 9.08 17.96 -40.66
N ARG A 84 8.38 16.97 -41.21
CA ARG A 84 7.73 15.90 -40.45
C ARG A 84 8.77 15.04 -39.72
N ALA A 85 9.85 14.64 -40.39
CA ALA A 85 10.93 13.86 -39.79
C ALA A 85 11.64 14.64 -38.66
N THR A 86 11.94 15.92 -38.88
CA THR A 86 12.59 16.79 -37.88
C THR A 86 11.67 17.04 -36.67
N THR A 87 10.39 17.26 -36.91
CA THR A 87 9.41 17.46 -35.83
C THR A 87 9.20 16.19 -35.01
N ALA A 88 9.24 15.01 -35.65
CA ALA A 88 9.18 13.72 -34.96
C ALA A 88 10.48 13.39 -34.20
N ALA A 89 11.63 13.81 -34.74
CA ALA A 89 12.94 13.60 -34.14
C ALA A 89 13.33 14.64 -33.07
N THR A 90 12.55 15.72 -32.90
CA THR A 90 12.72 16.64 -31.78
C THR A 90 12.06 15.96 -30.58
N PRO A 91 12.83 15.30 -29.68
CA PRO A 91 12.20 14.62 -28.57
C PRO A 91 11.50 15.67 -27.72
N THR A 92 10.25 15.40 -27.36
CA THR A 92 9.58 15.94 -26.18
C THR A 92 10.30 15.47 -24.90
N GLY A 93 11.62 15.64 -24.86
CA GLY A 93 12.47 15.36 -23.72
C GLY A 93 12.71 16.65 -22.95
N GLU A 94 12.92 16.50 -21.64
CA GLU A 94 13.21 17.59 -20.71
C GLU A 94 14.20 18.60 -21.32
N ASP A 95 13.91 19.89 -21.13
CA ASP A 95 14.73 20.99 -21.64
C ASP A 95 16.21 20.75 -21.28
N PRO A 96 17.13 20.63 -22.25
CA PRO A 96 18.54 20.40 -21.98
C PRO A 96 19.16 21.50 -21.10
N ALA A 97 18.56 22.69 -21.04
CA ALA A 97 18.94 23.73 -20.08
C ALA A 97 18.59 23.33 -18.63
N ALA A 98 17.41 22.76 -18.39
CA ALA A 98 17.00 22.29 -17.08
C ALA A 98 17.87 21.13 -16.58
N LEU A 99 18.24 20.20 -17.47
CA LEU A 99 19.17 19.11 -17.16
C LEU A 99 20.56 19.63 -16.79
N LYS A 100 21.07 20.65 -17.49
CA LYS A 100 22.35 21.29 -17.14
C LYS A 100 22.31 21.92 -15.75
N VAL A 101 21.22 22.60 -15.40
CA VAL A 101 21.05 23.18 -14.05
C VAL A 101 21.04 22.06 -13.00
N LYS A 102 20.30 20.99 -13.23
CA LYS A 102 20.25 19.83 -12.32
C LYS A 102 21.61 19.16 -12.16
N LEU A 103 22.39 19.04 -13.24
CA LEU A 103 23.76 18.51 -13.21
C LEU A 103 24.66 19.37 -12.33
N VAL A 104 24.67 20.70 -12.54
CA VAL A 104 25.46 21.63 -11.74
C VAL A 104 25.06 21.57 -10.27
N GLN A 105 23.77 21.43 -9.98
CA GLN A 105 23.28 21.25 -8.61
C GLN A 105 23.81 19.95 -7.99
N LEU A 106 23.71 18.81 -8.69
CA LEU A 106 24.22 17.53 -8.19
C LEU A 106 25.74 17.54 -8.00
N ASP A 107 26.48 18.19 -8.90
CA ASP A 107 27.93 18.35 -8.76
C ASP A 107 28.29 19.18 -7.53
N SER A 108 27.56 20.28 -7.28
CA SER A 108 27.76 21.08 -6.06
C SER A 108 27.48 20.28 -4.79
N GLN A 109 26.43 19.45 -4.78
CA GLN A 109 26.09 18.58 -3.65
C GLN A 109 27.16 17.51 -3.42
N LYS A 110 27.65 16.89 -4.50
CA LYS A 110 28.75 15.93 -4.45
C LYS A 110 30.00 16.56 -3.84
N GLN A 111 30.34 17.79 -4.24
CA GLN A 111 31.51 18.49 -3.73
C GLN A 111 31.37 18.82 -2.24
N GLN A 112 30.19 19.29 -1.82
CA GLN A 112 29.88 19.50 -0.40
C GLN A 112 29.97 18.22 0.45
N LEU A 113 29.49 17.09 -0.09
CA LEU A 113 29.61 15.78 0.58
C LEU A 113 31.07 15.34 0.68
N GLN A 114 31.87 15.54 -0.37
CA GLN A 114 33.31 15.26 -0.34
C GLN A 114 34.03 16.09 0.72
N ASP A 115 33.75 17.39 0.82
CA ASP A 115 34.33 18.26 1.84
C ASP A 115 33.95 17.83 3.26
N LYS A 116 32.70 17.43 3.48
CA LYS A 116 32.25 16.87 4.76
C LYS A 116 32.97 15.57 5.08
N LEU A 117 33.13 14.68 4.09
CA LEU A 117 33.83 13.41 4.25
C LEU A 117 35.31 13.64 4.59
N LEU A 118 35.98 14.61 3.94
CA LEU A 118 37.35 15.00 4.28
C LEU A 118 37.45 15.53 5.72
N LYS A 119 36.52 16.38 6.17
CA LYS A 119 36.46 16.88 7.55
C LYS A 119 36.26 15.75 8.56
N ILE A 120 35.37 14.81 8.28
CA ILE A 120 35.12 13.65 9.16
C ILE A 120 36.35 12.75 9.16
N ARG A 121 36.93 12.45 8.00
CA ARG A 121 38.14 11.62 7.89
C ARG A 121 39.31 12.22 8.67
N GLY A 122 39.49 13.53 8.64
CA GLY A 122 40.49 14.24 9.44
C GLY A 122 40.25 14.11 10.95
N LYS A 123 38.99 14.07 11.41
CA LYS A 123 38.65 13.88 12.83
C LYS A 123 38.87 12.44 13.32
N VAL A 124 38.66 11.44 12.47
CA VAL A 124 38.74 10.02 12.84
C VAL A 124 40.15 9.44 12.59
N GLN A 125 41.06 10.19 11.98
CA GLN A 125 42.40 9.73 11.60
C GLN A 125 43.29 9.28 12.77
N ASN A 126 43.04 9.78 13.99
CA ASN A 126 43.82 9.47 15.19
C ASN A 126 43.30 8.27 16.00
N VAL A 127 42.27 7.57 15.52
CA VAL A 127 41.70 6.40 16.21
C VAL A 127 42.52 5.15 15.88
N ALA A 128 42.98 4.43 16.91
CA ALA A 128 43.70 3.17 16.74
C ALA A 128 42.80 2.10 16.08
N ASN A 129 43.38 1.26 15.21
CA ASN A 129 42.65 0.21 14.48
C ASN A 129 41.45 0.71 13.66
N LEU A 130 41.55 1.93 13.12
CA LEU A 130 40.53 2.56 12.26
C LEU A 130 39.91 1.64 11.20
N PRO A 131 40.67 0.83 10.42
CA PRO A 131 40.09 0.03 9.34
C PRO A 131 39.19 -1.10 9.85
N ALA A 132 39.53 -1.70 10.99
CA ALA A 132 38.74 -2.76 11.60
C ALA A 132 37.45 -2.18 12.21
N LEU A 133 37.55 -1.04 12.90
CA LEU A 133 36.41 -0.35 13.47
C LEU A 133 35.44 0.13 12.38
N GLN A 134 35.95 0.68 11.27
CA GLN A 134 35.14 1.09 10.13
C GLN A 134 34.33 -0.07 9.55
N LYS A 135 34.94 -1.24 9.36
CA LYS A 135 34.21 -2.44 8.90
C LYS A 135 33.10 -2.87 9.85
N VAL A 136 33.35 -2.82 11.16
CA VAL A 136 32.33 -3.16 12.17
C VAL A 136 31.20 -2.13 12.18
N CYS A 137 31.51 -0.84 12.09
CA CYS A 137 30.50 0.23 12.00
C CYS A 137 29.71 0.18 10.69
N GLU A 138 30.36 -0.14 9.56
CA GLU A 138 29.69 -0.35 8.27
C GLU A 138 28.75 -1.55 8.34
N GLY A 139 29.19 -2.67 8.92
CA GLY A 139 28.34 -3.84 9.17
C GLY A 139 27.14 -3.50 10.05
N LEU A 140 27.35 -2.85 11.19
CA LEU A 140 26.27 -2.44 12.09
C LEU A 140 25.27 -1.49 11.42
N ARG A 141 25.76 -0.58 10.56
CA ARG A 141 24.89 0.33 9.79
C ARG A 141 24.03 -0.45 8.80
N VAL A 142 24.62 -1.38 8.05
CA VAL A 142 23.90 -2.19 7.06
C VAL A 142 22.85 -3.06 7.74
N GLU A 143 23.21 -3.75 8.82
CA GLU A 143 22.27 -4.56 9.60
C GLU A 143 21.14 -3.70 10.20
N GLY A 144 21.44 -2.48 10.67
CA GLY A 144 20.42 -1.56 11.14
C GLY A 144 19.47 -1.05 10.05
N GLU A 145 19.99 -0.80 8.83
CA GLU A 145 19.19 -0.43 7.66
C GLU A 145 18.30 -1.59 7.21
N GLU A 146 18.80 -2.82 7.20
CA GLU A 146 18.03 -4.03 6.91
C GLU A 146 16.95 -4.27 7.96
N GLN A 147 17.27 -4.14 9.25
CA GLN A 147 16.30 -4.25 10.33
C GLN A 147 15.17 -3.22 10.19
N ALA A 148 15.50 -1.97 9.89
CA ALA A 148 14.51 -0.91 9.68
C ALA A 148 13.63 -1.18 8.44
N ALA A 149 14.22 -1.66 7.34
CA ALA A 149 13.49 -2.01 6.13
C ALA A 149 12.52 -3.19 6.37
N LEU A 150 12.98 -4.25 7.06
CA LEU A 150 12.15 -5.39 7.43
C LEU A 150 11.00 -4.96 8.36
N GLN A 151 11.27 -4.09 9.34
CA GLN A 151 10.24 -3.58 10.23
C GLN A 151 9.18 -2.77 9.46
N GLN A 152 9.62 -1.89 8.55
CA GLN A 152 8.70 -1.14 7.69
C GLN A 152 7.86 -2.06 6.80
N GLN A 153 8.47 -3.10 6.23
CA GLN A 153 7.77 -4.09 5.41
C GLN A 153 6.75 -4.88 6.23
N LEU A 154 7.08 -5.26 7.47
CA LEU A 154 6.19 -5.98 8.37
C LEU A 154 4.99 -5.10 8.78
N GLU A 155 5.21 -3.83 9.10
CA GLU A 155 4.13 -2.87 9.37
C GLU A 155 3.22 -2.67 8.16
N GLN A 156 3.81 -2.59 6.95
CA GLN A 156 3.03 -2.51 5.70
C GLN A 156 2.21 -3.79 5.46
N GLN A 157 2.78 -4.98 5.65
CA GLN A 157 2.08 -6.24 5.50
C GLN A 157 0.96 -6.40 6.51
N GLN A 158 1.18 -6.01 7.77
CA GLN A 158 0.13 -6.02 8.80
C GLN A 158 -1.00 -5.05 8.45
N ALA A 159 -0.68 -3.86 7.95
CA ALA A 159 -1.70 -2.90 7.50
C ALA A 159 -2.50 -3.43 6.30
N GLN A 160 -1.82 -4.09 5.35
CA GLN A 160 -2.47 -4.72 4.20
C GLN A 160 -3.39 -5.88 4.62
N LEU A 161 -2.95 -6.73 5.55
CA LEU A 161 -3.74 -7.84 6.07
C LEU A 161 -4.97 -7.31 6.83
N ALA A 162 -4.79 -6.30 7.70
CA ALA A 162 -5.91 -5.69 8.41
C ALA A 162 -6.93 -5.05 7.45
N ALA A 163 -6.47 -4.41 6.37
CA ALA A 163 -7.36 -3.85 5.35
C ALA A 163 -8.11 -4.94 4.58
N ALA A 164 -7.44 -6.05 4.24
CA ALA A 164 -8.07 -7.19 3.58
C ALA A 164 -9.11 -7.87 4.49
N ASP A 165 -8.82 -8.01 5.79
CA ASP A 165 -9.77 -8.55 6.77
C ASP A 165 -10.99 -7.62 6.94
N GLU A 166 -10.79 -6.29 6.97
CA GLU A 166 -11.88 -5.32 7.02
C GLU A 166 -12.77 -5.39 5.76
N GLN A 167 -12.16 -5.52 4.58
CA GLN A 167 -12.88 -5.72 3.32
C GLN A 167 -13.65 -7.04 3.32
N HIS A 168 -13.02 -8.13 3.73
CA HIS A 168 -13.67 -9.44 3.80
C HIS A 168 -14.87 -9.42 4.75
N ALA A 169 -14.74 -8.82 5.93
CA ALA A 169 -15.84 -8.65 6.87
C ALA A 169 -16.98 -7.80 6.28
N ALA A 170 -16.67 -6.74 5.53
CA ALA A 170 -17.68 -5.93 4.86
C ALA A 170 -18.43 -6.72 3.76
N ASP A 171 -17.71 -7.52 2.97
CA ASP A 171 -18.29 -8.36 1.92
C ASP A 171 -19.23 -9.43 2.52
N LEU A 172 -18.86 -10.03 3.64
CA LEU A 172 -19.69 -10.99 4.36
C LEU A 172 -21.01 -10.38 4.84
N VAL A 173 -20.95 -9.17 5.42
CA VAL A 173 -22.15 -8.42 5.83
C VAL A 173 -23.03 -8.12 4.62
N GLN A 174 -22.46 -7.72 3.48
CA GLN A 174 -23.21 -7.50 2.24
C GLN A 174 -23.85 -8.80 1.74
N LEU A 175 -23.13 -9.93 1.79
CA LEU A 175 -23.64 -11.24 1.39
C LEU A 175 -24.79 -11.70 2.30
N ALA A 176 -24.68 -11.47 3.60
CA ALA A 176 -25.75 -11.75 4.56
C ALA A 176 -27.00 -10.89 4.30
N ALA A 177 -26.80 -9.59 4.04
CA ALA A 177 -27.87 -8.68 3.68
C ALA A 177 -28.56 -9.09 2.36
N LEU A 178 -27.80 -9.47 1.33
CA LEU A 178 -28.30 -9.96 0.04
C LEU A 178 -29.08 -11.28 0.19
N ARG A 179 -28.61 -12.20 1.02
CA ARG A 179 -29.32 -13.45 1.32
C ARG A 179 -30.66 -13.16 2.01
N LEU A 180 -30.67 -12.28 3.01
CA LEU A 180 -31.89 -11.91 3.72
C LEU A 180 -32.90 -11.18 2.81
N THR A 181 -32.42 -10.29 1.95
CA THR A 181 -33.27 -9.62 0.96
C THR A 181 -33.75 -10.55 -0.16
N ALA A 182 -32.97 -11.56 -0.56
CA ALA A 182 -33.42 -12.58 -1.50
C ALA A 182 -34.52 -13.48 -0.93
N LEU A 183 -34.56 -13.65 0.40
CA LEU A 183 -35.57 -14.45 1.12
C LEU A 183 -36.88 -13.67 1.41
N ASP A 184 -36.80 -12.37 1.74
CA ASP A 184 -37.95 -11.57 2.22
C ASP A 184 -38.26 -10.28 1.40
N GLY A 185 -37.53 -10.01 0.33
CA GLY A 185 -37.58 -8.73 -0.39
C GLY A 185 -38.68 -8.62 -1.44
N THR A 186 -39.73 -7.85 -1.17
CA THR A 186 -40.51 -7.22 -2.25
C THR A 186 -39.64 -6.14 -2.93
N PRO A 187 -39.73 -5.96 -4.26
CA PRO A 187 -38.88 -5.03 -5.02
C PRO A 187 -38.91 -3.59 -4.47
N ASP A 188 -40.03 -3.14 -3.91
CA ASP A 188 -40.16 -1.83 -3.26
C ASP A 188 -39.34 -1.69 -1.97
N LYS A 189 -39.16 -2.77 -1.19
CA LYS A 189 -38.34 -2.74 0.03
C LYS A 189 -36.86 -2.68 -0.32
N LEU A 190 -36.46 -3.43 -1.35
CA LEU A 190 -35.11 -3.40 -1.93
C LEU A 190 -34.75 -2.02 -2.45
N LEU A 191 -35.66 -1.38 -3.20
CA LEU A 191 -35.46 -0.02 -3.69
C LEU A 191 -35.31 1.00 -2.56
N LYS A 192 -36.12 0.90 -1.51
CA LYS A 192 -36.01 1.79 -0.33
C LYS A 192 -34.68 1.61 0.41
N GLN A 193 -34.21 0.39 0.60
CA GLN A 193 -32.91 0.12 1.22
C GLN A 193 -31.76 0.67 0.39
N VAL A 194 -31.76 0.45 -0.93
CA VAL A 194 -30.76 1.02 -1.83
C VAL A 194 -30.81 2.56 -1.83
N GLN A 195 -32.00 3.17 -1.76
CA GLN A 195 -32.14 4.62 -1.63
C GLN A 195 -31.57 5.16 -0.31
N GLU A 196 -31.78 4.47 0.80
CA GLU A 196 -31.24 4.83 2.12
C GLU A 196 -29.71 4.66 2.16
N GLU A 197 -29.16 3.59 1.57
CA GLU A 197 -27.72 3.38 1.43
C GLU A 197 -27.08 4.43 0.53
N VAL A 198 -27.69 4.73 -0.62
CA VAL A 198 -27.24 5.81 -1.51
C VAL A 198 -27.27 7.15 -0.79
N GLY A 199 -28.31 7.45 -0.01
CA GLY A 199 -28.38 8.68 0.79
C GLY A 199 -27.30 8.74 1.87
N ARG A 200 -27.00 7.61 2.54
CA ARG A 200 -25.91 7.53 3.53
C ARG A 200 -24.55 7.73 2.87
N LEU A 201 -24.29 7.08 1.74
CA LEU A 201 -23.03 7.20 0.99
C LEU A 201 -22.86 8.61 0.41
N GLN A 202 -23.94 9.23 -0.10
CA GLN A 202 -23.92 10.62 -0.54
C GLN A 202 -23.53 11.56 0.59
N ASN A 203 -24.15 11.45 1.77
CA ASN A 203 -23.78 12.28 2.93
C ASN A 203 -22.31 12.06 3.38
N ALA A 204 -21.80 10.83 3.26
CA ALA A 204 -20.41 10.53 3.58
C ALA A 204 -19.44 11.19 2.57
N VAL A 205 -19.80 11.16 1.28
CA VAL A 205 -19.01 11.71 0.18
C VAL A 205 -19.07 13.24 0.10
N THR A 206 -20.24 13.86 0.32
CA THR A 206 -20.41 15.32 0.20
C THR A 206 -19.91 16.07 1.42
N ASP A 207 -20.13 15.52 2.63
CA ASP A 207 -19.96 16.30 3.86
C ASP A 207 -18.88 15.72 4.77
N ALA A 208 -18.99 14.44 5.15
CA ALA A 208 -18.16 13.88 6.22
C ALA A 208 -16.69 13.70 5.82
N LEU A 209 -16.43 12.96 4.73
CA LEU A 209 -15.08 12.66 4.27
C LEU A 209 -14.31 13.90 3.79
N PRO A 210 -14.93 14.87 3.06
CA PRO A 210 -14.25 16.11 2.70
C PRO A 210 -13.86 16.97 3.91
N GLN A 211 -14.72 17.08 4.93
CA GLN A 211 -14.39 17.80 6.16
C GLN A 211 -13.25 17.11 6.93
N GLU A 212 -13.26 15.79 6.99
CA GLU A 212 -12.20 15.03 7.66
C GLU A 212 -10.85 15.15 6.92
N ARG A 213 -10.88 15.09 5.58
CA ARG A 213 -9.72 15.37 4.71
C ARG A 213 -9.17 16.77 4.95
N GLN A 214 -10.04 17.79 4.96
CA GLN A 214 -9.64 19.17 5.18
C GLN A 214 -8.97 19.37 6.55
N ARG A 215 -9.52 18.77 7.63
CA ARG A 215 -8.90 18.82 8.96
C ARG A 215 -7.52 18.16 8.97
N ARG A 216 -7.37 16.99 8.32
CA ARG A 216 -6.08 16.29 8.24
C ARG A 216 -5.08 17.07 7.38
N GLN A 217 -5.52 17.70 6.30
CA GLN A 217 -4.68 18.55 5.44
C GLN A 217 -4.19 19.80 6.20
N GLN A 218 -5.04 20.44 6.99
CA GLN A 218 -4.65 21.55 7.88
C GLN A 218 -3.63 21.10 8.93
N ARG A 219 -3.80 19.91 9.51
CA ARG A 219 -2.84 19.33 10.45
C ARG A 219 -1.49 19.06 9.78
N LEU A 220 -1.49 18.51 8.56
CA LEU A 220 -0.27 18.29 7.78
C LEU A 220 0.47 19.59 7.48
N GLN A 221 -0.25 20.62 7.04
CA GLN A 221 0.33 21.94 6.79
C GLN A 221 0.93 22.54 8.07
N ALA A 222 0.30 22.35 9.23
CA ALA A 222 0.84 22.79 10.50
C ALA A 222 2.13 22.04 10.88
N ILE A 223 2.20 20.72 10.63
CA ILE A 223 3.40 19.91 10.89
C ILE A 223 4.52 20.28 9.90
N GLN A 224 4.20 20.46 8.62
CA GLN A 224 5.14 20.92 7.58
C GLN A 224 5.72 22.29 7.94
N HIS A 225 4.87 23.24 8.32
CA HIS A 225 5.31 24.57 8.77
C HIS A 225 6.15 24.49 10.06
N ALA A 226 5.89 23.54 10.95
CA ALA A 226 6.71 23.28 12.12
C ALA A 226 8.05 22.58 11.81
N LEU A 227 8.16 21.91 10.67
CA LEU A 227 9.40 21.27 10.20
C LEU A 227 10.27 22.24 9.36
N GLU A 228 9.63 23.06 8.54
CA GLU A 228 10.26 24.05 7.66
C GLU A 228 10.70 25.30 8.44
N GLY A 229 9.90 25.70 9.43
CA GLY A 229 10.34 26.64 10.44
C GLY A 229 11.32 25.96 11.37
N SER A 230 12.50 26.55 11.59
CA SER A 230 13.22 26.34 12.85
C SER A 230 12.26 26.79 13.95
N THR A 231 11.48 25.87 14.51
CA THR A 231 10.57 26.19 15.60
C THR A 231 11.41 26.48 16.81
N ASN A 232 11.79 27.74 16.98
CA ASN A 232 12.16 28.28 18.27
C ASN A 232 10.96 27.97 19.18
N ALA A 233 11.17 27.15 20.22
CA ALA A 233 10.16 26.87 21.23
C ALA A 233 9.52 28.15 21.80
N GLU A 234 10.21 29.29 21.68
CA GLU A 234 9.75 30.64 22.04
C GLU A 234 8.59 31.19 21.19
N ALA A 235 8.37 30.75 19.95
CA ALA A 235 7.28 31.28 19.10
C ALA A 235 5.92 30.60 19.38
N VAL A 236 5.92 29.38 19.93
CA VAL A 236 4.71 28.62 20.26
C VAL A 236 4.05 29.14 21.55
N GLY A 237 4.85 29.63 22.51
CA GLY A 237 4.38 30.24 23.76
C GLY A 237 3.39 31.41 23.59
N PRO A 238 3.72 32.47 22.83
CA PRO A 238 2.82 33.60 22.61
C PRO A 238 1.57 33.22 21.81
N LEU A 239 1.67 32.28 20.84
CA LEU A 239 0.49 31.76 20.13
C LEU A 239 -0.43 30.95 21.07
N HIS A 240 0.13 30.18 21.99
CA HIS A 240 -0.64 29.45 22.99
C HIS A 240 -1.32 30.40 23.97
N GLN A 241 -0.63 31.44 24.43
CA GLN A 241 -1.25 32.50 25.25
C GLN A 241 -2.36 33.24 24.50
N ARG A 242 -2.16 33.55 23.20
CA ARG A 242 -3.18 34.18 22.36
C ARG A 242 -4.40 33.28 22.18
N ALA A 243 -4.20 31.97 21.99
CA ALA A 243 -5.28 31.00 21.91
C ALA A 243 -6.06 30.89 23.23
N GLN A 244 -5.36 30.88 24.37
CA GLN A 244 -6.00 30.90 25.69
C GLN A 244 -6.80 32.19 25.94
N GLN A 245 -6.25 33.35 25.54
CA GLN A 245 -6.96 34.64 25.62
C GLN A 245 -8.21 34.63 24.75
N LEU A 246 -8.10 34.23 23.48
CA LEU A 246 -9.26 34.12 22.59
C LEU A 246 -10.30 33.13 23.10
N GLN A 247 -9.88 32.04 23.73
CA GLN A 247 -10.80 31.07 24.31
C GLN A 247 -11.50 31.63 25.56
N ALA A 248 -10.80 32.41 26.38
CA ALA A 248 -11.39 33.16 27.49
C ALA A 248 -12.36 34.24 26.98
N ASP A 249 -12.02 34.95 25.90
CA ASP A 249 -12.88 35.94 25.26
C ASP A 249 -14.13 35.30 24.66
N ILE A 250 -14.00 34.15 23.99
CA ILE A 250 -15.14 33.38 23.48
C ILE A 250 -16.04 32.95 24.64
N GLN A 251 -15.47 32.44 25.74
CA GLN A 251 -16.26 32.06 26.91
C GLN A 251 -16.92 33.28 27.59
N ALA A 252 -16.23 34.42 27.65
CA ALA A 252 -16.76 35.68 28.17
C ALA A 252 -17.90 36.21 27.29
N ILE A 253 -17.77 36.15 25.96
CA ILE A 253 -18.83 36.49 25.00
C ILE A 253 -19.99 35.51 25.10
N MET A 254 -19.74 34.21 25.24
CA MET A 254 -20.81 33.20 25.41
C MET A 254 -21.56 33.40 26.73
N THR A 255 -20.87 33.68 27.82
CA THR A 255 -21.48 33.95 29.13
C THR A 255 -22.17 35.31 29.17
N ALA A 256 -21.60 36.35 28.56
CA ALA A 256 -22.25 37.66 28.39
C ALA A 256 -23.48 37.55 27.48
N ARG A 257 -23.43 36.75 26.41
CA ARG A 257 -24.58 36.46 25.55
C ARG A 257 -25.64 35.66 26.31
N ALA A 258 -25.26 34.66 27.11
CA ALA A 258 -26.19 33.91 27.96
C ALA A 258 -26.82 34.80 29.05
N ALA A 259 -26.05 35.71 29.65
CA ALA A 259 -26.50 36.65 30.68
C ALA A 259 -27.33 37.82 30.11
N ALA A 260 -27.00 38.31 28.91
CA ALA A 260 -27.83 39.27 28.18
C ALA A 260 -29.16 38.62 27.76
N THR A 261 -29.12 37.34 27.38
CA THR A 261 -30.32 36.53 27.08
C THR A 261 -31.17 36.27 28.34
N SER A 262 -30.59 36.22 29.54
CA SER A 262 -31.36 36.12 30.80
C SER A 262 -31.86 37.46 31.32
N ARG A 263 -31.19 38.58 31.00
CA ARG A 263 -31.60 39.94 31.37
C ARG A 263 -32.62 40.56 30.42
N ALA A 264 -32.74 40.05 29.19
CA ALA A 264 -33.73 40.48 28.19
C ALA A 264 -35.16 39.97 28.48
N SER A 265 -35.55 39.75 29.74
CA SER A 265 -36.93 39.47 30.15
C SER A 265 -37.78 40.75 30.28
N THR A 266 -37.33 41.86 29.68
CA THR A 266 -37.98 43.17 29.79
C THR A 266 -37.85 43.93 28.46
N GLY A 267 -38.86 43.79 27.60
CA GLY A 267 -39.15 44.75 26.53
C GLY A 267 -38.92 44.30 25.08
N ASP A 268 -40.03 44.24 24.33
CA ASP A 268 -40.22 44.29 22.87
C ASP A 268 -39.95 43.08 21.96
N SER A 269 -40.85 42.96 20.97
CA SER A 269 -41.08 42.04 19.83
C SER A 269 -39.94 41.16 19.27
N ASN A 270 -38.69 41.39 19.62
CA ASN A 270 -37.53 40.52 19.38
C ASN A 270 -37.53 39.26 20.28
N GLU A 271 -38.39 39.25 21.30
CA GLU A 271 -38.56 38.18 22.30
C GLU A 271 -39.02 36.84 21.71
N LYS A 272 -40.00 36.84 20.80
CA LYS A 272 -40.54 35.60 20.20
C LYS A 272 -39.52 34.93 19.26
N LEU A 273 -38.79 35.73 18.50
CA LEU A 273 -37.72 35.25 17.61
C LEU A 273 -36.50 34.74 18.40
N GLN A 274 -36.11 35.42 19.48
CA GLN A 274 -35.03 34.94 20.35
C GLN A 274 -35.43 33.69 21.15
N LEU A 275 -36.66 33.61 21.65
CA LEU A 275 -37.19 32.42 22.31
C LEU A 275 -37.30 31.24 21.33
N GLN A 276 -37.76 31.48 20.11
CA GLN A 276 -37.85 30.46 19.06
C GLN A 276 -36.47 30.02 18.57
N LEU A 277 -35.50 30.93 18.46
CA LEU A 277 -34.10 30.58 18.17
C LEU A 277 -33.46 29.78 19.31
N ARG A 278 -33.74 30.13 20.57
CA ARG A 278 -33.30 29.38 21.76
C ARG A 278 -33.92 27.99 21.79
N GLN A 279 -35.22 27.89 21.55
CA GLN A 279 -35.93 26.61 21.49
C GLN A 279 -35.39 25.76 20.32
N ALA A 280 -35.15 26.36 19.16
CA ALA A 280 -34.56 25.70 18.00
C ALA A 280 -33.10 25.25 18.27
N GLN A 281 -32.29 26.05 18.95
CA GLN A 281 -30.92 25.68 19.34
C GLN A 281 -30.91 24.56 20.39
N GLN A 282 -31.79 24.61 21.39
CA GLN A 282 -31.93 23.55 22.39
C GLN A 282 -32.48 22.26 21.77
N MET A 283 -33.45 22.35 20.88
CA MET A 283 -33.97 21.22 20.11
C MET A 283 -32.90 20.67 19.17
N ALA A 284 -32.14 21.51 18.46
CA ALA A 284 -31.04 21.08 17.60
C ALA A 284 -29.93 20.39 18.39
N ALA A 285 -29.55 20.91 19.56
CA ALA A 285 -28.58 20.27 20.44
C ALA A 285 -29.08 18.93 21.00
N ALA A 286 -30.36 18.84 21.37
CA ALA A 286 -30.98 17.60 21.82
C ALA A 286 -31.10 16.57 20.68
N VAL A 287 -31.43 17.00 19.46
CA VAL A 287 -31.48 16.16 18.26
C VAL A 287 -30.08 15.71 17.85
N ALA A 288 -29.07 16.58 17.94
CA ALA A 288 -27.68 16.22 17.69
C ALA A 288 -27.18 15.16 18.68
N ARG A 289 -27.42 15.35 19.98
CA ARG A 289 -27.08 14.35 21.02
C ARG A 289 -27.79 13.03 20.79
N LYS A 290 -29.09 13.06 20.47
CA LYS A 290 -29.85 11.83 20.14
C LYS A 290 -29.34 11.17 18.86
N LYS A 291 -28.95 11.94 17.85
CA LYS A 291 -28.34 11.43 16.61
C LYS A 291 -27.00 10.76 16.92
N ASP A 292 -26.15 11.38 17.73
CA ASP A 292 -24.87 10.83 18.15
C ASP A 292 -25.06 9.53 18.97
N ASP A 293 -25.99 9.52 19.93
CA ASP A 293 -26.34 8.32 20.71
C ASP A 293 -26.87 7.18 19.81
N MET A 294 -27.70 7.51 18.83
CA MET A 294 -28.22 6.55 17.86
C MET A 294 -27.13 6.03 16.91
N LEU A 295 -26.21 6.89 16.46
CA LEU A 295 -25.05 6.49 15.67
C LEU A 295 -24.10 5.58 16.47
N ILE A 296 -23.86 5.88 17.75
CA ILE A 296 -23.08 5.01 18.65
C ILE A 296 -23.77 3.66 18.84
N LYS A 297 -25.09 3.64 19.01
CA LYS A 297 -25.86 2.39 19.10
C LYS A 297 -25.82 1.60 17.79
N LEU A 298 -25.97 2.25 16.64
CA LEU A 298 -25.83 1.63 15.32
C LEU A 298 -24.45 1.03 15.11
N LYS A 299 -23.38 1.76 15.44
CA LYS A 299 -22.00 1.25 15.41
C LYS A 299 -21.83 0.02 16.31
N ARG A 300 -22.30 0.10 17.56
CA ARG A 300 -22.25 -1.05 18.49
C ARG A 300 -23.05 -2.26 18.00
N LEU A 301 -24.19 -2.05 17.36
CA LEU A 301 -25.02 -3.13 16.82
C LEU A 301 -24.39 -3.75 15.57
N THR A 302 -23.83 -2.94 14.69
CA THR A 302 -23.08 -3.40 13.51
C THR A 302 -21.81 -4.14 13.91
N ASP A 303 -21.04 -3.63 14.89
CA ASP A 303 -19.87 -4.34 15.46
C ASP A 303 -20.27 -5.68 16.11
N LYS A 304 -21.40 -5.71 16.83
CA LYS A 304 -21.92 -6.95 17.43
C LYS A 304 -22.40 -7.94 16.35
N GLN A 305 -23.04 -7.46 15.29
CA GLN A 305 -23.46 -8.29 14.18
C GLN A 305 -22.25 -8.88 13.44
N ALA A 306 -21.24 -8.07 13.12
CA ALA A 306 -19.99 -8.53 12.52
C ALA A 306 -19.26 -9.55 13.41
N ARG A 307 -19.24 -9.34 14.74
CA ARG A 307 -18.67 -10.31 15.71
C ARG A 307 -19.46 -11.62 15.76
N LEU A 308 -20.78 -11.57 15.68
CA LEU A 308 -21.63 -12.76 15.68
C LEU A 308 -21.53 -13.53 14.35
N GLU A 309 -21.41 -12.85 13.23
CA GLU A 309 -21.18 -13.44 11.91
C GLU A 309 -19.78 -14.09 11.84
N ALA A 310 -18.72 -13.39 12.28
CA ALA A 310 -17.38 -13.97 12.41
C ALA A 310 -17.34 -15.17 13.37
N ALA A 311 -18.09 -15.14 14.48
CA ALA A 311 -18.22 -16.29 15.38
C ALA A 311 -19.00 -17.44 14.75
N SER A 312 -20.00 -17.16 13.90
CA SER A 312 -20.77 -18.19 13.18
C SER A 312 -19.94 -18.88 12.09
N GLU A 313 -19.02 -18.16 11.45
CA GLU A 313 -18.08 -18.71 10.46
C GLU A 313 -16.92 -19.46 11.12
N GLY A 314 -16.39 -18.94 12.23
CA GLY A 314 -15.45 -19.68 13.09
C GLY A 314 -16.05 -20.96 13.68
N SER A 315 -17.37 -20.99 13.91
CA SER A 315 -18.09 -22.18 14.38
C SER A 315 -18.38 -23.20 13.26
N ARG A 316 -18.37 -22.77 11.98
CA ARG A 316 -18.48 -23.67 10.82
C ARG A 316 -17.20 -24.47 10.57
N ALA A 317 -16.10 -24.10 11.24
CA ALA A 317 -14.82 -24.79 11.30
C ALA A 317 -14.48 -25.28 12.72
N GLY A 318 -15.49 -25.70 13.51
CA GLY A 318 -15.26 -26.38 14.77
C GLY A 318 -14.56 -27.73 14.53
N PRO A 319 -13.47 -28.06 15.26
CA PRO A 319 -12.82 -29.37 15.12
C PRO A 319 -13.78 -30.45 15.62
N ASP A 320 -13.92 -31.52 14.83
CA ASP A 320 -14.64 -32.74 15.22
C ASP A 320 -14.32 -33.10 16.68
N GLU A 321 -15.35 -33.47 17.45
CA GLU A 321 -15.25 -33.85 18.87
C GLU A 321 -14.17 -34.91 19.13
N ALA A 322 -13.88 -35.74 18.11
CA ALA A 322 -12.79 -36.72 18.09
C ALA A 322 -11.37 -36.09 18.07
N ALA A 323 -11.18 -34.95 17.39
CA ALA A 323 -9.90 -34.26 17.30
C ALA A 323 -9.53 -33.52 18.60
N LEU A 324 -10.52 -33.04 19.36
CA LEU A 324 -10.29 -32.46 20.69
C LEU A 324 -9.88 -33.52 21.72
N GLN A 325 -10.48 -34.71 21.68
CA GLN A 325 -10.08 -35.83 22.53
C GLN A 325 -8.67 -36.32 22.19
N ALA A 326 -8.30 -36.36 20.90
CA ALA A 326 -6.95 -36.70 20.47
C ALA A 326 -5.89 -35.70 20.97
N LYS A 327 -6.19 -34.38 20.92
CA LYS A 327 -5.30 -33.34 21.46
C LYS A 327 -5.19 -33.40 22.99
N GLN A 328 -6.27 -33.74 23.69
CA GLN A 328 -6.23 -33.96 25.14
C GLN A 328 -5.35 -35.15 25.52
N ALA A 329 -5.42 -36.25 24.77
CA ALA A 329 -4.56 -37.41 24.97
C ALA A 329 -3.07 -37.09 24.69
N ASP A 330 -2.78 -36.31 23.64
CA ASP A 330 -1.42 -35.90 23.29
C ASP A 330 -0.82 -34.92 24.34
N ILE A 331 -1.64 -34.03 24.90
CA ILE A 331 -1.22 -33.16 26.01
C ILE A 331 -0.94 -33.97 27.28
N GLN A 332 -1.78 -34.96 27.61
CA GLN A 332 -1.55 -35.85 28.75
C GLN A 332 -0.29 -36.70 28.58
N ALA A 333 0.03 -37.14 27.37
CA ALA A 333 1.26 -37.88 27.07
C ALA A 333 2.54 -37.02 27.19
N LYS A 334 2.47 -35.72 26.87
CA LYS A 334 3.62 -34.80 26.90
C LYS A 334 3.91 -34.20 28.27
N LEU A 335 2.94 -34.18 29.17
CA LEU A 335 3.09 -33.64 30.53
C LEU A 335 4.23 -34.27 31.37
N PRO A 336 4.42 -35.60 31.42
CA PRO A 336 5.53 -36.19 32.18
C PRO A 336 6.92 -35.88 31.59
N ALA A 337 7.05 -35.77 30.27
CA ALA A 337 8.31 -35.39 29.63
C ALA A 337 8.72 -33.95 29.98
N TYR A 338 7.73 -33.04 30.05
CA TYR A 338 7.96 -31.66 30.49
C TYR A 338 8.39 -31.57 31.96
N LEU A 339 7.78 -32.37 32.85
CA LEU A 339 8.15 -32.41 34.27
C LEU A 339 9.58 -32.94 34.47
N ALA A 340 10.01 -33.92 33.67
CA ALA A 340 11.38 -34.43 33.69
C ALA A 340 12.40 -33.36 33.23
N ALA A 341 12.13 -32.67 32.11
CA ALA A 341 13.00 -31.60 31.62
C ALA A 341 13.11 -30.43 32.62
N LYS A 342 12.03 -30.10 33.34
CA LYS A 342 12.04 -29.09 34.39
C LYS A 342 12.92 -29.49 35.59
N ALA A 343 12.96 -30.77 35.93
CA ALA A 343 13.82 -31.27 37.01
C ALA A 343 15.32 -31.24 36.63
N GLU A 344 15.65 -31.52 35.37
CA GLU A 344 17.03 -31.42 34.86
C GLU A 344 17.54 -29.97 34.87
N LEU A 345 16.71 -29.01 34.48
CA LEU A 345 17.05 -27.58 34.53
C LEU A 345 17.36 -27.11 35.96
N ALA A 346 16.57 -27.53 36.94
CA ALA A 346 16.82 -27.22 38.35
C ALA A 346 18.15 -27.83 38.86
N GLY A 347 18.56 -28.99 38.34
CA GLY A 347 19.84 -29.61 38.66
C GLY A 347 21.05 -28.84 38.10
N ILE A 348 20.92 -28.29 36.89
CA ILE A 348 21.96 -27.49 36.24
C ILE A 348 22.15 -26.15 36.96
N GLU A 349 21.06 -25.50 37.38
CA GLU A 349 21.11 -24.24 38.13
C GLU A 349 21.85 -24.38 39.46
N ALA A 350 21.70 -25.51 40.16
CA ALA A 350 22.39 -25.79 41.41
C ALA A 350 23.92 -25.97 41.23
N GLN A 351 24.37 -26.48 40.07
CA GLN A 351 25.79 -26.68 39.76
C GLN A 351 26.50 -25.37 39.41
N VAL A 352 25.82 -24.42 38.78
CA VAL A 352 26.40 -23.11 38.44
C VAL A 352 26.69 -22.28 39.69
N LEU A 353 25.85 -22.41 40.73
CA LEU A 353 25.98 -21.63 41.96
C LEU A 353 27.23 -22.02 42.78
N SER A 354 27.66 -23.28 42.74
CA SER A 354 28.82 -23.76 43.51
C SER A 354 30.16 -23.37 42.89
N VAL A 355 30.22 -23.24 41.56
CA VAL A 355 31.43 -22.81 40.83
C VAL A 355 31.75 -21.34 41.08
N ALA A 356 30.72 -20.49 41.21
CA ALA A 356 30.90 -19.06 41.49
C ALA A 356 31.53 -18.79 42.86
N GLN A 357 31.27 -19.65 43.86
CA GLN A 357 31.80 -19.47 45.23
C GLN A 357 33.28 -19.87 45.37
N ALA A 358 33.82 -20.64 44.43
CA ALA A 358 35.21 -21.13 44.48
C ALA A 358 36.23 -20.13 43.91
N GLN A 359 35.80 -19.10 43.17
CA GLN A 359 36.71 -18.16 42.49
C GLN A 359 37.12 -16.94 43.33
N ASP A 360 36.48 -16.70 44.48
CA ASP A 360 36.68 -15.47 45.27
C ASP A 360 37.78 -15.57 46.36
N GLN A 361 38.39 -16.75 46.59
CA GLN A 361 39.37 -16.93 47.69
C GLN A 361 40.85 -16.68 47.34
N ASP A 362 41.22 -16.52 46.07
CA ASP A 362 42.64 -16.61 45.64
C ASP A 362 43.39 -15.26 45.41
N THR A 363 42.85 -14.10 45.81
CA THR A 363 43.41 -12.79 45.36
C THR A 363 44.02 -11.86 46.43
N ILE A 364 44.41 -12.33 47.62
CA ILE A 364 45.01 -11.43 48.63
C ILE A 364 46.33 -11.99 49.20
N SER A 365 47.48 -11.59 48.63
CA SER A 365 48.75 -11.36 49.35
C SER A 365 49.90 -10.97 48.38
N MET A 366 50.50 -9.77 48.55
CA MET A 366 51.96 -9.56 48.76
C MET A 366 52.48 -8.14 48.44
N SER A 367 53.33 -7.67 49.38
CA SER A 367 54.55 -6.85 49.23
C SER A 367 54.53 -5.35 49.58
N GLY A 368 55.45 -4.98 50.48
CA GLY A 368 55.80 -3.61 50.85
C GLY A 368 57.31 -3.43 51.06
N ALA A 369 57.77 -2.26 50.60
CA ALA A 369 58.81 -1.33 51.09
C ALA A 369 60.25 -1.76 51.47
N GLY A 370 61.23 -0.92 51.07
CA GLY A 370 62.57 -0.82 51.66
C GLY A 370 63.40 0.33 51.08
N SER A 371 64.01 1.17 51.92
CA SER A 371 64.52 2.52 51.62
C SER A 371 65.87 2.85 52.32
N VAL A 372 66.74 3.59 51.61
CA VAL A 372 67.69 4.66 52.05
C VAL A 372 69.00 4.35 52.80
N MET A 373 70.09 5.05 52.40
CA MET A 373 71.12 5.66 53.27
C MET A 373 71.94 6.77 52.56
N GLY A 374 72.42 7.78 53.31
CA GLY A 374 73.29 8.87 52.80
C GLY A 374 74.09 9.60 53.90
N SER A 375 75.17 10.32 53.55
CA SER A 375 75.87 11.25 54.49
C SER A 375 76.93 12.24 53.90
N THR A 376 77.04 12.47 52.58
CA THR A 376 77.83 13.63 52.04
C THR A 376 77.03 14.94 52.02
N THR A 377 76.00 15.00 52.85
CA THR A 377 74.77 15.66 52.44
C THR A 377 74.56 17.04 53.04
N ALA A 378 75.30 17.55 54.03
CA ALA A 378 74.90 18.77 54.78
C ALA A 378 74.98 20.12 54.03
N GLY A 379 76.08 20.41 53.31
CA GLY A 379 76.24 21.65 52.51
C GLY A 379 75.43 21.60 51.21
N ALA A 380 75.43 20.42 50.57
CA ALA A 380 74.49 20.08 49.53
C ALA A 380 73.05 20.17 50.06
N HIS A 381 72.76 19.80 51.30
CA HIS A 381 71.41 19.81 51.90
C HIS A 381 70.91 21.23 52.09
N ALA A 382 71.75 22.22 52.41
CA ALA A 382 71.30 23.60 52.52
C ALA A 382 70.92 24.17 51.14
N ALA A 383 71.76 23.98 50.11
CA ALA A 383 71.46 24.38 48.73
C ALA A 383 70.29 23.58 48.14
N ILE A 384 70.23 22.27 48.40
CA ILE A 384 69.11 21.37 48.07
C ILE A 384 67.86 21.79 48.85
N LYS A 385 67.96 22.30 50.08
CA LYS A 385 66.80 22.76 50.87
C LYS A 385 66.25 24.08 50.31
N GLN A 386 67.12 24.98 49.86
CA GLN A 386 66.71 26.21 49.18
C GLN A 386 66.12 25.93 47.78
N GLN A 387 66.76 25.06 46.99
CA GLN A 387 66.19 24.59 45.72
C GLN A 387 64.93 23.78 45.93
N LYS A 388 64.82 22.96 46.99
CA LYS A 388 63.58 22.27 47.38
C LYS A 388 62.48 23.25 47.78
N ALA A 389 62.81 24.36 48.42
CA ALA A 389 61.82 25.39 48.76
C ALA A 389 61.30 26.13 47.51
N GLN A 390 62.18 26.45 46.56
CA GLN A 390 61.80 27.05 45.27
C GLN A 390 61.07 26.06 44.35
N LEU A 391 61.50 24.79 44.32
CA LEU A 391 60.79 23.71 43.64
C LEU A 391 59.44 23.46 44.30
N ALA A 392 59.33 23.51 45.63
CA ALA A 392 58.06 23.34 46.33
C ALA A 392 57.05 24.44 45.97
N SER A 393 57.48 25.70 45.83
CA SER A 393 56.61 26.78 45.40
C SER A 393 56.22 26.69 43.92
N LEU A 394 57.14 26.28 43.05
CA LEU A 394 56.84 26.00 41.64
C LEU A 394 55.93 24.76 41.47
N ILE A 395 56.13 23.71 42.25
CA ILE A 395 55.26 22.52 42.30
C ILE A 395 53.87 22.90 42.81
N ALA A 396 53.77 23.78 43.83
CA ALA A 396 52.49 24.28 44.30
C ALA A 396 51.77 25.08 43.20
N ARG A 397 52.48 25.92 42.45
CA ARG A 397 51.93 26.69 41.33
C ARG A 397 51.55 25.82 40.13
N LEU A 398 52.30 24.76 39.85
CA LEU A 398 51.98 23.75 38.84
C LEU A 398 50.77 22.89 39.26
N ARG A 399 50.63 22.57 40.54
CA ARG A 399 49.45 21.89 41.08
C ARG A 399 48.21 22.75 40.94
N THR A 400 48.27 24.03 41.30
CA THR A 400 47.12 24.94 41.13
C THR A 400 46.78 25.17 39.66
N GLN A 401 47.77 25.28 38.76
CA GLN A 401 47.49 25.36 37.32
C GLN A 401 46.94 24.07 36.74
N ARG A 402 47.42 22.89 37.15
CA ARG A 402 46.81 21.61 36.75
C ARG A 402 45.36 21.51 37.24
N GLN A 403 45.10 21.92 38.47
CA GLN A 403 43.74 21.97 39.03
C GLN A 403 42.84 22.87 38.18
N ALA A 404 43.30 24.09 37.86
CA ALA A 404 42.54 25.04 37.03
C ALA A 404 42.32 24.53 35.59
N CYS A 405 43.29 23.85 34.98
CA CYS A 405 43.11 23.18 33.69
C CYS A 405 42.10 22.03 33.77
N GLN A 406 42.16 21.20 34.82
CA GLN A 406 41.17 20.14 35.05
C GLN A 406 39.76 20.70 35.25
N ASP A 407 39.62 21.79 36.01
CA ASP A 407 38.34 22.45 36.24
C ASP A 407 37.76 23.03 34.94
N LEU A 408 38.60 23.63 34.09
CA LEU A 408 38.20 24.13 32.77
C LEU A 408 37.82 23.00 31.80
N GLU A 409 38.57 21.89 31.78
CA GLU A 409 38.26 20.71 30.97
C GLU A 409 36.94 20.08 31.41
N MET A 410 36.69 19.99 32.72
CA MET A 410 35.44 19.51 33.28
C MET A 410 34.26 20.42 32.91
N GLN A 411 34.42 21.74 32.99
CA GLN A 411 33.40 22.70 32.55
C GLN A 411 33.11 22.60 31.05
N GLN A 412 34.14 22.43 30.21
CA GLN A 412 33.95 22.23 28.77
C GLN A 412 33.25 20.91 28.46
N ALA A 413 33.59 19.83 29.17
CA ALA A 413 32.93 18.54 29.04
C ALA A 413 31.45 18.62 29.45
N GLU A 414 31.14 19.29 30.56
CA GLU A 414 29.76 19.53 31.00
C GLU A 414 28.97 20.35 29.99
N GLN A 415 29.54 21.44 29.47
CA GLN A 415 28.87 22.26 28.46
C GLN A 415 28.64 21.46 27.18
N LYS A 416 29.64 20.71 26.71
CA LYS A 416 29.51 19.85 25.54
C LYS A 416 28.45 18.76 25.73
N ALA A 417 28.35 18.18 26.93
CA ALA A 417 27.30 17.22 27.29
C ALA A 417 25.91 17.87 27.27
N LYS A 418 25.77 19.11 27.79
CA LYS A 418 24.51 19.87 27.72
C LYS A 418 24.11 20.18 26.28
N TRP A 419 25.04 20.63 25.44
CA TRP A 419 24.77 20.90 24.02
C TRP A 419 24.44 19.62 23.24
N SER A 420 25.18 18.52 23.47
CA SER A 420 24.86 17.22 22.87
C SER A 420 23.45 16.79 23.25
N SER A 421 23.11 16.80 24.54
CA SER A 421 21.77 16.40 25.00
C SER A 421 20.66 17.28 24.42
N ALA A 422 20.90 18.58 24.25
CA ALA A 422 19.94 19.49 23.63
C ALA A 422 19.76 19.20 22.13
N VAL A 423 20.85 18.93 21.41
CA VAL A 423 20.82 18.55 19.98
C VAL A 423 20.13 17.21 19.80
N ASP A 424 20.48 16.20 20.61
CA ASP A 424 19.85 14.88 20.60
C ASP A 424 18.33 14.99 20.88
N GLY A 425 17.92 15.90 21.75
CA GLY A 425 16.52 16.21 22.04
C GLY A 425 15.77 16.86 20.86
N VAL A 426 16.44 17.73 20.10
CA VAL A 426 15.87 18.34 18.90
C VAL A 426 15.80 17.34 17.74
N ASP A 427 16.84 16.52 17.55
CA ASP A 427 16.88 15.50 16.50
C ASP A 427 15.84 14.41 16.73
N THR A 428 15.65 13.96 17.98
CA THR A 428 14.57 13.01 18.32
C THR A 428 13.18 13.63 18.10
N ARG A 429 12.99 14.91 18.41
CA ARG A 429 11.73 15.62 18.14
C ARG A 429 11.48 15.78 16.63
N ALA A 430 12.51 16.09 15.85
CA ALA A 430 12.44 16.19 14.41
C ALA A 430 12.11 14.84 13.76
N MET A 431 12.74 13.75 14.21
CA MET A 431 12.41 12.39 13.78
C MET A 431 10.96 12.01 14.10
N GLN A 432 10.47 12.34 15.31
CA GLN A 432 9.07 12.13 15.69
C GLN A 432 8.10 12.88 14.77
N LEU A 433 8.37 14.16 14.51
CA LEU A 433 7.53 14.98 13.62
C LEU A 433 7.58 14.49 12.17
N GLN A 434 8.74 14.01 11.68
CA GLN A 434 8.87 13.39 10.37
C GLN A 434 8.05 12.09 10.28
N GLN A 435 8.09 11.26 11.32
CA GLN A 435 7.28 10.05 11.40
C GLN A 435 5.78 10.37 11.46
N GLU A 436 5.36 11.37 12.24
CA GLU A 436 3.97 11.85 12.28
C GLU A 436 3.51 12.37 10.91
N LEU A 437 4.38 13.08 10.19
CA LEU A 437 4.11 13.59 8.85
C LEU A 437 3.98 12.46 7.83
N ALA A 438 4.83 11.43 7.89
CA ALA A 438 4.73 10.25 7.04
C ALA A 438 3.41 9.50 7.29
N MET A 439 3.07 9.25 8.56
CA MET A 439 1.83 8.60 8.96
C MET A 439 0.60 9.41 8.53
N SER A 440 0.60 10.72 8.74
CA SER A 440 -0.54 11.58 8.36
C SER A 440 -0.71 11.68 6.84
N ASN A 441 0.37 11.62 6.06
CA ASN A 441 0.31 11.53 4.59
C ASN A 441 -0.26 10.19 4.11
N GLN A 442 0.19 9.08 4.70
CA GLN A 442 -0.34 7.76 4.36
C GLN A 442 -1.84 7.66 4.67
N GLN A 443 -2.27 8.20 5.82
CA GLN A 443 -3.68 8.26 6.18
C GLN A 443 -4.50 9.12 5.20
N LEU A 444 -3.96 10.24 4.70
CA LEU A 444 -4.66 11.03 3.68
C LEU A 444 -4.82 10.27 2.37
N ARG A 445 -3.78 9.55 1.91
CA ARG A 445 -3.88 8.72 0.70
C ARG A 445 -4.97 7.67 0.82
N VAL A 446 -5.02 6.97 1.95
CA VAL A 446 -6.07 5.97 2.20
C VAL A 446 -7.47 6.60 2.20
N GLU A 447 -7.66 7.79 2.79
CA GLU A 447 -8.96 8.47 2.72
C GLU A 447 -9.30 8.99 1.32
N GLU A 448 -8.31 9.43 0.53
CA GLU A 448 -8.49 9.84 -0.86
C GLU A 448 -8.91 8.66 -1.73
N GLU A 449 -8.27 7.50 -1.56
CA GLU A 449 -8.63 6.24 -2.21
C GLU A 449 -10.05 5.81 -1.80
N LYS A 450 -10.40 5.87 -0.51
CA LYS A 450 -11.75 5.58 -0.02
C LYS A 450 -12.79 6.54 -0.62
N LEU A 451 -12.48 7.84 -0.70
CA LEU A 451 -13.35 8.83 -1.32
C LEU A 451 -13.55 8.56 -2.80
N GLN A 452 -12.50 8.19 -3.53
CA GLN A 452 -12.57 7.82 -4.94
C GLN A 452 -13.44 6.57 -5.13
N GLN A 453 -13.19 5.51 -4.36
CA GLN A 453 -14.01 4.29 -4.40
C GLN A 453 -15.49 4.57 -4.11
N LEU A 454 -15.79 5.40 -3.12
CA LEU A 454 -17.16 5.76 -2.78
C LEU A 454 -17.82 6.70 -3.79
N THR A 455 -17.05 7.62 -4.42
CA THR A 455 -17.58 8.46 -5.51
C THR A 455 -17.89 7.63 -6.75
N GLU A 456 -17.03 6.68 -7.11
CA GLU A 456 -17.27 5.75 -8.21
C GLU A 456 -18.49 4.85 -7.92
N ALA A 457 -18.58 4.29 -6.71
CA ALA A 457 -19.72 3.46 -6.31
C ALA A 457 -21.04 4.24 -6.30
N THR A 458 -21.04 5.48 -5.80
CA THR A 458 -22.24 6.34 -5.82
C THR A 458 -22.62 6.77 -7.23
N ALA A 459 -21.66 7.07 -8.11
CA ALA A 459 -21.93 7.36 -9.52
C ALA A 459 -22.53 6.14 -10.24
N ALA A 460 -22.01 4.94 -10.02
CA ALA A 460 -22.54 3.70 -10.59
C ALA A 460 -23.97 3.40 -10.10
N LEU A 461 -24.25 3.61 -8.81
CA LEU A 461 -25.60 3.45 -8.24
C LEU A 461 -26.57 4.52 -8.75
N GLN A 462 -26.14 5.78 -8.88
CA GLN A 462 -26.94 6.85 -9.48
C GLN A 462 -27.26 6.57 -10.95
N GLN A 463 -26.31 6.05 -11.72
CA GLN A 463 -26.53 5.65 -13.10
C GLN A 463 -27.55 4.49 -13.19
N ARG A 464 -27.44 3.47 -12.32
CA ARG A 464 -28.45 2.40 -12.23
C ARG A 464 -29.81 2.91 -11.79
N ALA A 465 -29.87 3.84 -10.84
CA ALA A 465 -31.13 4.46 -10.39
C ALA A 465 -31.78 5.32 -11.49
N ALA A 466 -31.00 6.09 -12.25
CA ALA A 466 -31.48 6.88 -13.38
C ALA A 466 -32.07 6.00 -14.49
N LEU A 467 -31.43 4.86 -14.79
CA LEU A 467 -31.93 3.87 -15.74
C LEU A 467 -33.24 3.20 -15.29
N VAL A 468 -33.46 3.08 -13.97
CA VAL A 468 -34.72 2.55 -13.40
C VAL A 468 -35.81 3.63 -13.33
N SER A 469 -35.43 4.91 -13.16
CA SER A 469 -36.37 6.04 -13.10
C SER A 469 -36.88 6.50 -14.47
N ASN A 470 -36.21 6.14 -15.58
CA ASN A 470 -36.66 6.41 -16.95
C ASN A 470 -37.50 5.24 -17.50
N PRO A 471 -38.83 5.41 -17.70
CA PRO A 471 -39.70 4.31 -18.15
C PRO A 471 -39.35 3.67 -19.52
N PRO A 472 -38.83 4.37 -20.56
CA PRO A 472 -38.49 3.73 -21.83
C PRO A 472 -37.17 2.95 -21.80
N GLU A 473 -36.20 3.35 -20.95
CA GLU A 473 -34.92 2.64 -20.80
C GLU A 473 -35.05 1.45 -19.85
N ALA A 474 -35.91 1.54 -18.83
CA ALA A 474 -36.28 0.41 -17.98
C ALA A 474 -36.96 -0.72 -18.77
N ALA A 475 -37.85 -0.38 -19.73
CA ALA A 475 -38.48 -1.36 -20.62
C ALA A 475 -37.46 -2.02 -21.59
N SER A 476 -36.49 -1.23 -22.08
CA SER A 476 -35.39 -1.76 -22.91
C SER A 476 -34.46 -2.69 -22.12
N MET A 477 -34.14 -2.35 -20.86
CA MET A 477 -33.33 -3.20 -19.98
C MET A 477 -34.10 -4.45 -19.56
N GLN A 478 -35.39 -4.35 -19.25
CA GLN A 478 -36.26 -5.50 -18.98
C GLN A 478 -36.32 -6.43 -20.19
N ALA A 479 -36.51 -5.91 -21.40
CA ALA A 479 -36.47 -6.71 -22.63
C ALA A 479 -35.09 -7.37 -22.87
N ARG A 480 -34.00 -6.69 -22.50
CA ARG A 480 -32.63 -7.24 -22.62
C ARG A 480 -32.36 -8.33 -21.58
N LEU A 481 -32.79 -8.14 -20.34
CA LEU A 481 -32.72 -9.14 -19.27
C LEU A 481 -33.66 -10.33 -19.53
N GLU A 482 -34.82 -10.10 -20.14
CA GLU A 482 -35.74 -11.16 -20.60
C GLU A 482 -35.14 -11.95 -21.77
N SER A 483 -34.49 -11.27 -22.72
CA SER A 483 -33.72 -11.92 -23.78
C SER A 483 -32.58 -12.75 -23.20
N GLU A 484 -31.82 -12.20 -22.24
CA GLU A 484 -30.74 -12.95 -21.58
C GLU A 484 -31.28 -14.14 -20.77
N LEU A 485 -32.40 -13.98 -20.05
CA LEU A 485 -33.10 -15.07 -19.37
C LEU A 485 -33.57 -16.15 -20.35
N GLN A 486 -34.10 -15.78 -21.51
CA GLN A 486 -34.47 -16.74 -22.55
C GLN A 486 -33.25 -17.47 -23.11
N THR A 487 -32.13 -16.77 -23.32
CA THR A 487 -30.87 -17.42 -23.75
C THR A 487 -30.32 -18.36 -22.68
N LEU A 488 -30.37 -17.98 -21.40
CA LEU A 488 -29.95 -18.83 -20.29
C LEU A 488 -30.90 -20.01 -20.08
N GLN A 489 -32.21 -19.84 -20.29
CA GLN A 489 -33.18 -20.93 -20.25
C GLN A 489 -32.97 -21.91 -21.40
N THR A 490 -32.71 -21.42 -22.61
CA THR A 490 -32.41 -22.29 -23.78
C THR A 490 -31.07 -23.01 -23.61
N GLN A 491 -30.06 -22.36 -23.03
CA GLN A 491 -28.80 -23.03 -22.66
C GLN A 491 -29.04 -24.08 -21.56
N ALA A 492 -29.86 -23.79 -20.55
CA ALA A 492 -30.20 -24.75 -19.50
C ALA A 492 -31.01 -25.95 -20.03
N THR A 493 -31.93 -25.76 -20.98
CA THR A 493 -32.64 -26.87 -21.63
C THR A 493 -31.72 -27.66 -22.54
N ALA A 494 -30.82 -27.01 -23.27
CA ALA A 494 -29.79 -27.68 -24.07
C ALA A 494 -28.84 -28.51 -23.19
N LEU A 495 -28.39 -27.98 -22.05
CA LEU A 495 -27.58 -28.71 -21.07
C LEU A 495 -28.34 -29.89 -20.46
N ARG A 496 -29.63 -29.74 -20.13
CA ARG A 496 -30.46 -30.87 -19.68
C ARG A 496 -30.65 -31.94 -20.75
N ALA A 497 -30.82 -31.55 -22.02
CA ALA A 497 -30.89 -32.47 -23.14
C ALA A 497 -29.56 -33.21 -23.36
N GLN A 498 -28.42 -32.51 -23.26
CA GLN A 498 -27.09 -33.11 -23.27
C GLN A 498 -26.89 -34.07 -22.09
N GLN A 499 -27.29 -33.68 -20.87
CA GLN A 499 -27.26 -34.58 -19.71
C GLN A 499 -28.15 -35.81 -19.92
N GLY A 500 -29.33 -35.66 -20.53
CA GLY A 500 -30.19 -36.78 -20.92
C GLY A 500 -29.57 -37.71 -21.97
N ALA A 501 -28.84 -37.14 -22.93
CA ALA A 501 -28.07 -37.93 -23.89
C ALA A 501 -26.90 -38.66 -23.21
N PHE A 502 -26.18 -38.00 -22.29
CA PHE A 502 -25.12 -38.62 -21.50
C PHE A 502 -25.64 -39.73 -20.57
N THR A 503 -26.81 -39.58 -19.94
CA THR A 503 -27.40 -40.64 -19.12
C THR A 503 -27.88 -41.81 -19.98
N SER A 504 -28.38 -41.57 -21.19
CA SER A 504 -28.70 -42.63 -22.16
C SER A 504 -27.46 -43.39 -22.64
N ILE A 505 -26.37 -42.67 -22.94
CA ILE A 505 -25.08 -43.26 -23.32
C ILE A 505 -24.49 -44.06 -22.14
N LYS A 506 -24.54 -43.51 -20.93
CA LYS A 506 -24.09 -44.19 -19.71
C LYS A 506 -24.94 -45.43 -19.42
N GLY A 507 -26.25 -45.40 -19.67
CA GLY A 507 -27.15 -46.54 -19.56
C GLY A 507 -26.82 -47.64 -20.57
N ARG A 508 -26.57 -47.29 -21.84
CA ARG A 508 -26.07 -48.23 -22.85
C ARG A 508 -24.71 -48.81 -22.49
N GLY A 509 -23.78 -47.98 -22.03
CA GLY A 509 -22.46 -48.41 -21.58
C GLY A 509 -22.53 -49.35 -20.38
N ALA A 510 -23.40 -49.08 -19.40
CA ALA A 510 -23.63 -49.96 -18.26
C ALA A 510 -24.19 -51.32 -18.69
N ALA A 511 -25.19 -51.35 -19.59
CA ALA A 511 -25.71 -52.60 -20.14
C ALA A 511 -24.66 -53.37 -20.96
N GLN A 512 -23.78 -52.66 -21.67
CA GLN A 512 -22.69 -53.26 -22.43
C GLN A 512 -21.61 -53.86 -21.51
N VAL A 513 -21.29 -53.19 -20.40
CA VAL A 513 -20.38 -53.71 -19.36
C VAL A 513 -20.99 -54.92 -18.65
N GLU A 514 -22.29 -54.90 -18.35
CA GLU A 514 -22.98 -56.04 -17.75
C GLU A 514 -22.98 -57.26 -18.70
N MET A 515 -23.22 -57.03 -20.00
CA MET A 515 -23.11 -58.07 -21.02
C MET A 515 -21.66 -58.60 -21.15
N LEU A 516 -20.65 -57.72 -21.09
CA LEU A 516 -19.24 -58.12 -21.13
C LEU A 516 -18.83 -58.89 -19.88
N ASN A 517 -19.30 -58.51 -18.69
CA ASN A 517 -19.07 -59.25 -17.46
C ASN A 517 -19.78 -60.61 -17.48
N GLY A 518 -20.98 -60.68 -18.08
CA GLY A 518 -21.68 -61.94 -18.34
C GLY A 518 -20.89 -62.84 -19.31
N LEU A 519 -20.34 -62.27 -20.39
CA LEU A 519 -19.47 -62.98 -21.32
C LEU A 519 -18.19 -63.46 -20.63
N GLN A 520 -17.56 -62.61 -19.81
CA GLN A 520 -16.38 -62.96 -19.04
C GLN A 520 -16.66 -64.10 -18.06
N SER A 521 -17.81 -64.06 -17.36
CA SER A 521 -18.25 -65.13 -16.46
C SER A 521 -18.53 -66.43 -17.21
N PHE A 522 -19.12 -66.33 -18.40
CA PHE A 522 -19.35 -67.49 -19.27
C PHE A 522 -18.03 -68.08 -19.77
N LEU A 523 -17.08 -67.23 -20.17
CA LEU A 523 -15.77 -67.65 -20.62
C LEU A 523 -14.96 -68.25 -19.48
N SER A 524 -15.00 -67.69 -18.26
CA SER A 524 -14.36 -68.28 -17.10
C SER A 524 -14.99 -69.63 -16.75
N LEU A 525 -16.32 -69.74 -16.76
CA LEU A 525 -17.00 -71.03 -16.56
C LEU A 525 -16.58 -72.05 -17.62
N LYS A 526 -16.50 -71.64 -18.89
CA LYS A 526 -16.06 -72.52 -19.97
C LYS A 526 -14.59 -72.93 -19.80
N LEU A 527 -13.75 -72.03 -19.28
CA LEU A 527 -12.34 -72.28 -19.01
C LEU A 527 -12.17 -73.23 -17.82
N ASP A 528 -12.98 -73.06 -16.78
CA ASP A 528 -13.06 -73.97 -15.63
C ASP A 528 -13.55 -75.35 -16.05
N MET A 529 -14.61 -75.42 -16.88
CA MET A 529 -15.07 -76.67 -17.48
C MET A 529 -13.99 -77.33 -18.33
N HIS A 530 -13.26 -76.56 -19.15
CA HIS A 530 -12.13 -77.10 -19.90
C HIS A 530 -10.99 -77.58 -18.98
N HIS A 531 -10.76 -76.89 -17.87
CA HIS A 531 -9.75 -77.27 -16.89
C HIS A 531 -10.15 -78.53 -16.13
N ASP A 532 -11.43 -78.68 -15.79
CA ASP A 532 -11.98 -79.87 -15.15
C ASP A 532 -12.06 -81.04 -16.14
N MET A 533 -12.47 -80.82 -17.38
CA MET A 533 -12.36 -81.82 -18.46
C MET A 533 -10.89 -82.21 -18.72
N ALA A 534 -9.94 -81.26 -18.63
CA ALA A 534 -8.53 -81.56 -18.76
C ALA A 534 -7.97 -82.30 -17.53
N LYS A 535 -8.50 -82.05 -16.33
CA LYS A 535 -8.20 -82.85 -15.13
C LYS A 535 -8.78 -84.25 -15.25
N GLU A 536 -10.02 -84.41 -15.71
CA GLU A 536 -10.64 -85.71 -15.98
C GLU A 536 -9.93 -86.47 -17.11
N ALA A 537 -9.45 -85.78 -18.14
CA ALA A 537 -8.58 -86.35 -19.16
C ALA A 537 -7.24 -86.78 -18.57
N ARG A 538 -6.64 -85.99 -17.67
CA ARG A 538 -5.38 -86.35 -17.01
C ARG A 538 -5.54 -87.47 -15.97
N THR A 539 -6.68 -87.58 -15.29
CA THR A 539 -6.96 -88.69 -14.38
C THR A 539 -7.29 -89.96 -15.16
N SER A 540 -7.99 -89.88 -16.28
CA SER A 540 -8.18 -91.04 -17.17
C SER A 540 -6.89 -91.49 -17.87
N ASP A 541 -6.00 -90.57 -18.26
CA ASP A 541 -4.71 -90.88 -18.89
C ASP A 541 -3.63 -91.32 -17.85
N ALA A 542 -3.73 -90.86 -16.59
CA ALA A 542 -2.92 -91.37 -15.48
C ALA A 542 -3.36 -92.77 -14.98
N THR A 543 -4.60 -93.19 -15.30
CA THR A 543 -5.08 -94.54 -15.00
C THR A 543 -4.76 -95.54 -16.11
N GLN A 544 -4.26 -95.10 -17.28
CA GLN A 544 -3.81 -95.97 -18.38
C GLN A 544 -2.29 -96.02 -18.60
N ARG A 545 -1.49 -95.18 -17.93
CA ARG A 545 -0.01 -95.20 -18.00
C ARG A 545 0.69 -95.85 -16.79
N SER A 546 0.14 -96.96 -16.29
CA SER A 546 0.83 -97.87 -15.35
C SER A 546 1.25 -99.21 -15.95
N VAL A 547 1.27 -99.36 -17.29
CA VAL A 547 1.88 -100.54 -17.93
C VAL A 547 2.57 -100.18 -19.26
N SER A 548 3.84 -100.57 -19.35
CA SER A 548 4.68 -100.75 -20.56
C SER A 548 5.37 -99.54 -21.19
N GLY A 549 6.69 -99.67 -21.31
CA GLY A 549 7.63 -98.71 -21.90
C GLY A 549 7.59 -98.63 -23.42
N GLY A 550 8.39 -97.71 -23.98
CA GLY A 550 8.73 -97.73 -25.40
C GLY A 550 8.93 -96.35 -26.04
N ALA A 551 10.20 -96.00 -26.28
CA ALA A 551 10.80 -95.31 -27.42
C ALA A 551 10.04 -94.27 -28.29
N GLY A 552 10.79 -93.23 -28.68
CA GLY A 552 10.52 -92.30 -29.81
C GLY A 552 9.76 -91.05 -29.38
N GLY A 553 10.07 -89.82 -29.78
CA GLY A 553 10.81 -89.32 -30.93
C GLY A 553 10.06 -88.08 -31.44
N SER A 554 10.80 -87.02 -31.76
CA SER A 554 10.39 -85.87 -32.59
C SER A 554 9.44 -84.79 -32.02
N THR A 555 10.03 -83.60 -31.82
CA THR A 555 9.63 -82.26 -32.30
C THR A 555 8.55 -82.21 -33.41
N PRO A 556 7.77 -81.11 -33.65
CA PRO A 556 8.35 -79.74 -33.79
C PRO A 556 7.45 -78.48 -33.58
N ARG A 557 8.16 -77.33 -33.66
CA ARG A 557 7.78 -76.01 -34.26
C ARG A 557 6.67 -75.21 -33.56
N HIS A 558 6.90 -74.02 -32.98
CA HIS A 558 7.69 -72.83 -33.37
C HIS A 558 7.21 -72.15 -34.66
N TYR A 559 6.53 -71.00 -34.51
CA TYR A 559 6.61 -69.71 -35.24
C TYR A 559 5.77 -68.73 -34.38
N GLY A 560 6.25 -67.58 -33.88
CA GLY A 560 6.87 -66.45 -34.58
C GLY A 560 5.81 -65.34 -34.64
N LEU A 561 5.76 -64.42 -33.66
CA LEU A 561 6.38 -63.08 -33.63
C LEU A 561 5.83 -62.09 -34.67
N SER A 562 5.76 -60.82 -34.22
CA SER A 562 5.44 -59.56 -34.93
C SER A 562 3.93 -59.29 -35.11
N GLU A 563 3.41 -58.07 -34.96
CA GLU A 563 4.04 -56.77 -34.80
C GLU A 563 3.01 -55.78 -34.22
N THR A 564 3.58 -54.75 -33.60
CA THR A 564 2.99 -53.50 -33.16
C THR A 564 2.00 -52.88 -34.15
N ASN A 565 0.90 -52.34 -33.64
CA ASN A 565 0.45 -51.03 -34.10
C ASN A 565 -0.26 -50.25 -33.01
N VAL A 566 0.30 -49.08 -32.73
CA VAL A 566 -0.19 -48.05 -31.82
C VAL A 566 -0.96 -47.04 -32.67
N MET A 567 -2.25 -46.87 -32.40
CA MET A 567 -3.03 -45.68 -32.76
C MET A 567 -3.94 -45.43 -31.55
N THR A 568 -3.64 -44.47 -30.66
CA THR A 568 -4.08 -43.07 -30.74
C THR A 568 -5.43 -42.89 -31.44
N LEU A 569 -6.50 -42.93 -30.64
CA LEU A 569 -7.41 -41.80 -30.39
C LEU A 569 -8.09 -41.98 -29.02
#